data_AF-A0AA42J6Q0-F1
#
_entry.id   AF-A0AA42J6Q0-F1
#
_cell.length_a   1.000
_cell.length_b   1.000
_cell.length_c   1.000
_cell.angle_alpha   90.00
_cell.angle_beta   90.00
_cell.angle_gamma   90.00
#
_symmetry.space_group_name_H-M   'P 1'
#
loop_
_entity.id
_entity.type
_entity.pdbx_description
1 polymer ?
#
loop_
_entity_poly.entity_id
_entity_poly.type
_entity_poly.pdbx_seq_one_letter_code
_entity_poly.pdbx_strand_id
1 'polypeptide(L)'
;MVSKGIGQRLKAARTHAGMTVRDMEKHVGRSHGTITNAENEKYGLTIQVIEAWARATGVSTSWLATGEGEGPPTIGEPEVTSRIAAHEMASIREVGRPRGEATVFWRIPKAMCRYVLKAEAKHLVVRQVNSDGIPGVSAGDYVFIDTSQREPVKGAVMLAQDANGAVIAARDRAGKIVGRAVGHLRPM
;
A
#
# COMPACT_ATOMS: atom_id res chain seq x y z
N MET A 1 -18.06 19.37 25.03
CA MET A 1 -17.58 18.36 26.00
C MET A 1 -16.70 17.38 25.24
N VAL A 2 -15.47 17.11 25.69
CA VAL A 2 -14.59 16.13 25.02
C VAL A 2 -15.00 14.73 25.49
N SER A 3 -15.29 13.82 24.56
CA SER A 3 -15.72 12.46 24.90
C SER A 3 -14.52 11.55 25.20
N LYS A 4 -14.73 10.53 26.03
CA LYS A 4 -13.76 9.46 26.29
C LYS A 4 -13.36 8.81 24.95
N GLY A 5 -12.08 8.50 24.76
CA GLY A 5 -11.55 7.88 23.54
C GLY A 5 -11.06 8.85 22.46
N ILE A 6 -10.91 10.14 22.76
CA ILE A 6 -10.22 11.12 21.92
C ILE A 6 -8.79 10.70 21.57
N GLY A 7 -8.03 10.12 22.49
CA GLY A 7 -6.65 9.70 22.23
C GLY A 7 -6.57 8.62 21.17
N GLN A 8 -7.53 7.68 21.19
CA GLN A 8 -7.65 6.66 20.15
C GLN A 8 -8.02 7.28 18.80
N ARG A 9 -8.91 8.28 18.77
CA ARG A 9 -9.25 9.01 17.54
C ARG A 9 -8.09 9.81 16.98
N LEU A 10 -7.30 10.49 17.82
CA LEU A 10 -6.06 11.17 17.41
C LEU A 10 -5.06 10.20 16.77
N LYS A 11 -4.89 9.03 17.39
CA LYS A 11 -4.01 7.96 16.88
C LYS A 11 -4.52 7.38 15.57
N ALA A 12 -5.83 7.16 15.47
CA ALA A 12 -6.48 6.65 14.26
C ALA A 12 -6.33 7.63 13.09
N ALA A 13 -6.61 8.92 13.32
CA ALA A 13 -6.44 9.96 12.31
C ALA A 13 -4.99 10.08 11.83
N ARG A 14 -4.02 10.09 12.75
CA ARG A 14 -2.58 10.12 12.39
C ARG A 14 -2.19 8.91 11.55
N THR A 15 -2.60 7.71 11.99
CA THR A 15 -2.24 6.46 11.30
C THR A 15 -2.90 6.39 9.92
N HIS A 16 -4.14 6.84 9.80
CA HIS A 16 -4.85 6.92 8.53
C HIS A 16 -4.19 7.90 7.55
N ALA A 17 -3.68 9.03 8.05
CA ALA A 17 -2.88 9.98 7.26
C ALA A 17 -1.49 9.43 6.88
N GLY A 18 -1.14 8.19 7.22
CA GLY A 18 0.15 7.58 6.93
C GLY A 18 1.32 8.17 7.72
N MET A 19 1.04 8.93 8.78
CA MET A 19 2.06 9.64 9.56
C MET A 19 2.60 8.77 10.70
N THR A 20 3.93 8.74 10.85
CA THR A 20 4.54 8.28 12.11
C THR A 20 4.36 9.34 13.20
N VAL A 21 4.62 8.98 14.46
CA VAL A 21 4.59 9.95 15.57
C VAL A 21 5.61 11.08 15.32
N ARG A 22 6.78 10.76 14.75
CA ARG A 22 7.81 11.75 14.39
C ARG A 22 7.38 12.68 13.26
N ASP A 23 6.63 12.17 12.29
CA ASP A 23 6.09 13.03 11.22
C ASP A 23 5.07 14.00 11.80
N MET A 24 4.25 13.52 12.72
CA MET A 24 3.30 14.34 13.46
C MET A 24 4.01 15.43 14.27
N GLU A 25 5.05 15.09 15.04
CA GLU A 25 5.86 16.08 15.78
C GLU A 25 6.34 17.23 14.90
N LYS A 26 6.90 16.90 13.73
CA LYS A 26 7.38 17.88 12.76
C LYS A 26 6.24 18.73 12.21
N HIS A 27 5.09 18.12 11.93
CA HIS A 27 3.95 18.80 11.32
C HIS A 27 3.22 19.72 12.30
N VAL A 28 3.09 19.30 13.57
CA VAL A 28 2.39 20.07 14.61
C VAL A 28 3.33 20.96 15.43
N GLY A 29 4.64 20.83 15.26
CA GLY A 29 5.65 21.57 16.02
C GLY A 29 5.66 21.23 17.51
N ARG A 30 5.40 19.96 17.88
CA ARG A 30 5.34 19.51 19.28
C ARG A 30 6.27 18.33 19.54
N SER A 31 6.67 18.15 20.79
CA SER A 31 7.59 17.07 21.18
C SER A 31 6.95 15.69 21.08
N HIS A 32 7.78 14.67 20.91
CA HIS A 32 7.34 13.26 20.87
C HIS A 32 6.46 12.87 22.06
N GLY A 33 6.90 13.21 23.27
CA GLY A 33 6.14 12.95 24.50
C GLY A 33 4.77 13.63 24.52
N THR A 34 4.64 14.80 23.90
CA THR A 34 3.34 15.47 23.77
C THR A 34 2.42 14.70 22.83
N ILE A 35 2.92 14.21 21.70
CA ILE A 35 2.10 13.43 20.76
C ILE A 35 1.66 12.10 21.40
N THR A 36 2.59 11.36 22.00
CA THR A 36 2.29 10.06 22.60
C THR A 36 1.37 10.17 23.82
N ASN A 37 1.56 11.17 24.68
CA ASN A 37 0.70 11.35 25.84
C ASN A 37 -0.71 11.82 25.45
N ALA A 38 -0.84 12.63 24.40
CA ALA A 38 -2.14 13.00 23.83
C ALA A 38 -2.90 11.78 23.29
N GLU A 39 -2.23 10.91 22.52
CA GLU A 39 -2.82 9.68 21.98
C GLU A 39 -3.19 8.65 23.05
N ASN A 40 -2.52 8.69 24.20
CA ASN A 40 -2.78 7.80 25.33
C ASN A 40 -3.66 8.44 26.42
N GLU A 41 -4.26 9.61 26.15
CA GLU A 41 -5.13 10.36 27.07
C GLU A 41 -4.52 10.58 28.46
N LYS A 42 -3.21 10.80 28.54
CA LYS A 42 -2.52 10.99 29.83
C LYS A 42 -2.85 12.33 30.49
N TYR A 43 -3.44 13.26 29.74
CA TYR A 43 -3.92 14.55 30.23
C TYR A 43 -5.06 15.07 29.33
N GLY A 44 -5.79 16.07 29.83
CA GLY A 44 -6.80 16.77 29.06
C GLY A 44 -6.19 17.57 27.90
N LEU A 45 -6.81 17.46 26.72
CA LEU A 45 -6.36 18.15 25.51
C LEU A 45 -7.03 19.52 25.39
N THR A 46 -6.26 20.53 24.96
CA THR A 46 -6.82 21.83 24.60
C THR A 46 -7.38 21.81 23.19
N ILE A 47 -8.32 22.70 22.90
CA ILE A 47 -8.91 22.85 21.55
C ILE A 47 -7.80 23.12 20.51
N GLN A 48 -6.78 23.89 20.87
CA GLN A 48 -5.63 24.16 19.99
C GLN A 48 -4.83 22.90 19.63
N VAL A 49 -4.80 21.89 20.50
CA VAL A 49 -4.17 20.61 20.19
C VAL A 49 -5.03 19.83 19.20
N ILE A 50 -6.34 19.79 19.44
CA ILE A 50 -7.32 19.10 18.59
C ILE A 50 -7.34 19.70 17.17
N GLU A 51 -7.39 21.03 17.05
CA GLU A 51 -7.34 21.74 15.77
C GLU A 51 -6.05 21.48 14.99
N ALA A 52 -4.93 21.42 15.69
CA ALA A 52 -3.65 21.18 15.05
C ALA A 52 -3.57 19.73 14.51
N TRP A 53 -4.20 18.77 15.19
CA TRP A 53 -4.40 17.41 14.66
C TRP A 53 -5.33 17.40 13.44
N ALA A 54 -6.48 18.06 13.53
CA ALA A 54 -7.44 18.15 12.44
C ALA A 54 -6.77 18.67 11.16
N ARG A 55 -6.04 19.78 11.26
CA ARG A 55 -5.28 20.34 10.13
C ARG A 55 -4.21 19.39 9.59
N ALA A 56 -3.48 18.71 10.47
CA ALA A 56 -2.40 17.81 10.06
C ALA A 56 -2.90 16.53 9.39
N THR A 57 -4.09 16.05 9.77
CA THR A 57 -4.62 14.74 9.37
C THR A 57 -5.80 14.81 8.40
N GLY A 58 -6.36 15.99 8.18
CA GLY A 58 -7.47 16.22 7.25
C GLY A 58 -8.83 15.76 7.76
N VAL A 59 -8.98 15.51 9.06
CA VAL A 59 -10.27 15.15 9.69
C VAL A 59 -10.89 16.35 10.41
N SER A 60 -12.18 16.30 10.70
CA SER A 60 -12.85 17.38 11.42
C SER A 60 -12.47 17.43 12.91
N THR A 61 -12.44 18.64 13.48
CA THR A 61 -12.24 18.85 14.93
C THR A 61 -13.37 18.26 15.76
N SER A 62 -14.61 18.32 15.24
CA SER A 62 -15.77 17.69 15.86
C SER A 62 -15.57 16.19 15.99
N TRP A 63 -15.14 15.51 14.93
CA TRP A 63 -14.91 14.07 14.97
C TRP A 63 -13.82 13.70 15.97
N LEU A 64 -12.72 14.47 16.04
CA LEU A 64 -11.71 14.25 17.06
C LEU A 64 -12.27 14.44 18.48
N ALA A 65 -13.03 15.51 18.72
CA ALA A 65 -13.53 15.88 20.03
C ALA A 65 -14.64 14.95 20.55
N THR A 66 -15.57 14.55 19.69
CA THR A 66 -16.79 13.83 20.10
C THR A 66 -16.94 12.47 19.43
N GLY A 67 -16.35 12.28 18.26
CA GLY A 67 -16.60 11.14 17.37
C GLY A 67 -17.69 11.43 16.31
N GLU A 68 -18.28 12.63 16.33
CA GLU A 68 -19.33 13.04 15.41
C GLU A 68 -18.79 14.00 14.34
N GLY A 69 -19.19 13.82 13.09
CA GLY A 69 -18.71 14.60 11.93
C GLY A 69 -17.75 13.81 11.03
N GLU A 70 -17.08 14.49 10.10
CA GLU A 70 -16.15 13.87 9.14
C GLU A 70 -14.91 13.32 9.84
N GLY A 71 -14.81 11.99 9.87
CA GLY A 71 -13.65 11.24 10.35
C GLY A 71 -12.76 10.74 9.22
N PRO A 72 -11.72 9.94 9.53
CA PRO A 72 -10.92 9.27 8.52
C PRO A 72 -11.81 8.31 7.73
N PRO A 73 -11.73 8.29 6.39
CA PRO A 73 -12.55 7.42 5.57
C PRO A 73 -12.45 5.97 6.02
N THR A 74 -13.59 5.35 6.29
CA THR A 74 -13.62 3.94 6.69
C THR A 74 -13.65 3.04 5.45
N ILE A 75 -12.91 1.93 5.50
CA ILE A 75 -12.97 0.92 4.43
C ILE A 75 -14.39 0.33 4.47
N GLY A 76 -15.20 0.65 3.46
CA GLY A 76 -16.61 0.29 3.38
C GLY A 76 -17.56 1.47 3.18
N GLU A 77 -17.09 2.72 3.31
CA GLU A 77 -17.93 3.88 3.00
C GLU A 77 -18.14 4.05 1.49
N PRO A 78 -19.36 4.46 1.06
CA PRO A 78 -19.71 4.64 -0.35
C PRO A 78 -18.78 5.59 -1.09
N GLU A 79 -18.24 6.60 -0.41
CA GLU A 79 -17.35 7.61 -1.00
C GLU A 79 -15.94 7.07 -1.27
N VAL A 80 -15.41 6.23 -0.37
CA VAL A 80 -14.13 5.52 -0.56
C VAL A 80 -14.26 4.47 -1.65
N THR A 81 -15.38 3.73 -1.64
CA THR A 81 -15.72 2.74 -2.67
C THR A 81 -15.89 3.41 -4.02
N SER A 82 -16.56 4.56 -4.07
CA SER A 82 -16.72 5.37 -5.28
C SER A 82 -15.39 5.95 -5.75
N ARG A 83 -14.49 6.35 -4.86
CA ARG A 83 -13.12 6.76 -5.23
C ARG A 83 -12.31 5.60 -5.79
N ILE A 84 -12.34 4.41 -5.17
CA ILE A 84 -11.68 3.21 -5.70
C ILE A 84 -12.27 2.81 -7.06
N ALA A 85 -13.60 2.84 -7.19
CA ALA A 85 -14.31 2.55 -8.44
C ALA A 85 -14.09 3.61 -9.54
N ALA A 86 -13.87 4.87 -9.16
CA ALA A 86 -13.54 5.97 -10.07
C ALA A 86 -12.06 6.01 -10.47
N HIS A 87 -11.19 5.15 -9.90
CA HIS A 87 -9.83 5.07 -10.38
C HIS A 87 -9.81 4.45 -11.77
N GLU A 88 -9.20 5.18 -12.70
CA GLU A 88 -8.89 4.66 -14.02
C GLU A 88 -8.23 3.28 -13.89
N MET A 89 -8.83 2.29 -14.55
CA MET A 89 -8.38 0.91 -14.51
C MET A 89 -7.26 0.73 -15.52
N ALA A 90 -6.12 0.20 -15.06
CA ALA A 90 -5.09 -0.29 -15.93
C ALA A 90 -5.41 -1.71 -16.42
N SER A 91 -5.05 -2.00 -17.66
CA SER A 91 -5.04 -3.35 -18.21
C SER A 91 -3.60 -3.87 -18.16
N ILE A 92 -3.31 -4.72 -17.18
CA ILE A 92 -1.98 -5.29 -16.97
C ILE A 92 -1.93 -6.66 -17.65
N ARG A 93 -0.98 -6.83 -18.58
CA ARG A 93 -0.87 -8.06 -19.35
C ARG A 93 -0.31 -9.20 -18.51
N GLU A 94 -0.93 -10.37 -18.62
CA GLU A 94 -0.34 -11.62 -18.15
C GLU A 94 0.64 -12.16 -19.20
N VAL A 95 1.86 -12.51 -18.77
CA VAL A 95 2.95 -12.88 -19.65
C VAL A 95 3.45 -14.30 -19.37
N GLY A 96 4.00 -14.94 -20.40
CA GLY A 96 4.55 -16.28 -20.29
C GLY A 96 3.52 -17.41 -20.28
N ARG A 97 2.30 -17.14 -20.78
CA ARG A 97 1.30 -18.18 -21.05
C ARG A 97 1.78 -19.12 -22.18
N PRO A 98 1.33 -20.38 -22.19
CA PRO A 98 1.62 -21.34 -23.26
C PRO A 98 1.29 -20.80 -24.66
N ARG A 99 2.06 -21.27 -25.65
CA ARG A 99 1.84 -20.89 -27.06
C ARG A 99 0.46 -21.38 -27.50
N GLY A 100 -0.34 -20.47 -28.07
CA GLY A 100 -1.71 -20.75 -28.53
C GLY A 100 -2.81 -20.33 -27.54
N GLU A 101 -2.45 -19.97 -26.30
CA GLU A 101 -3.42 -19.40 -25.37
C GLU A 101 -3.69 -17.92 -25.65
N ALA A 102 -4.93 -17.49 -25.37
CA ALA A 102 -5.32 -16.10 -25.47
C ALA A 102 -4.53 -15.23 -24.48
N THR A 103 -4.22 -14.00 -24.88
CA THR A 103 -3.61 -13.02 -23.97
C THR A 103 -4.65 -12.60 -22.93
N VAL A 104 -4.29 -12.72 -21.65
CA VAL A 104 -5.13 -12.29 -20.53
C VAL A 104 -4.67 -10.92 -20.03
N PHE A 105 -5.65 -10.07 -19.72
CA PHE A 105 -5.42 -8.76 -19.12
C PHE A 105 -6.13 -8.67 -17.77
N TRP A 106 -5.37 -8.29 -16.77
CA TRP A 106 -5.86 -8.03 -15.42
C TRP A 106 -6.30 -6.57 -15.32
N ARG A 107 -7.51 -6.35 -14.80
CA ARG A 107 -8.05 -5.01 -14.54
C ARG A 107 -7.67 -4.59 -13.13
N ILE A 108 -6.74 -3.64 -13.02
CA ILE A 108 -6.18 -3.23 -11.73
C ILE A 108 -6.29 -1.70 -11.62
N PRO A 109 -6.86 -1.15 -10.53
CA PRO A 109 -6.91 0.29 -10.33
C PRO A 109 -5.51 0.90 -10.41
N LYS A 110 -5.32 1.97 -11.20
CA LYS A 110 -3.99 2.62 -11.31
C LYS A 110 -3.42 3.07 -9.96
N ALA A 111 -4.27 3.45 -9.01
CA ALA A 111 -3.84 3.76 -7.65
C ALA A 111 -3.23 2.56 -6.92
N MET A 112 -3.78 1.35 -7.10
CA MET A 112 -3.17 0.16 -6.50
C MET A 112 -1.77 -0.09 -7.06
N CYS A 113 -1.59 0.07 -8.37
CA CYS A 113 -0.27 -0.02 -9.00
C CYS A 113 0.71 0.99 -8.36
N ARG A 114 0.29 2.26 -8.24
CA ARG A 114 1.16 3.34 -7.74
C ARG A 114 1.46 3.23 -6.24
N TYR A 115 0.44 3.00 -5.41
CA TYR A 115 0.56 3.13 -3.95
C TYR A 115 0.84 1.80 -3.26
N VAL A 116 0.29 0.69 -3.76
CA VAL A 116 0.48 -0.64 -3.17
C VAL A 116 1.69 -1.32 -3.81
N LEU A 117 1.68 -1.47 -5.14
CA LEU A 117 2.76 -2.13 -5.88
C LEU A 117 3.98 -1.21 -6.09
N LYS A 118 3.87 0.08 -5.78
CA LYS A 118 4.96 1.07 -5.90
C LYS A 118 5.62 1.06 -7.30
N ALA A 119 4.79 0.95 -8.34
CA ALA A 119 5.20 0.87 -9.74
C ALA A 119 4.17 1.52 -10.67
N GLU A 120 4.61 1.99 -11.84
CA GLU A 120 3.67 2.47 -12.86
C GLU A 120 3.03 1.31 -13.63
N ALA A 121 1.73 1.40 -13.88
CA ALA A 121 0.96 0.38 -14.59
C ALA A 121 1.58 -0.04 -15.93
N LYS A 122 2.14 0.90 -16.70
CA LYS A 122 2.75 0.63 -18.01
C LYS A 122 4.02 -0.25 -17.94
N HIS A 123 4.61 -0.37 -16.76
CA HIS A 123 5.80 -1.21 -16.51
C HIS A 123 5.46 -2.52 -15.81
N LEU A 124 4.19 -2.72 -15.43
CA LEU A 124 3.76 -3.94 -14.76
C LEU A 124 3.36 -5.02 -15.76
N VAL A 125 3.74 -6.25 -15.41
CA VAL A 125 3.20 -7.47 -16.00
C VAL A 125 2.82 -8.44 -14.89
N VAL A 126 1.86 -9.32 -15.16
CA VAL A 126 1.49 -10.42 -14.27
C VAL A 126 2.07 -11.72 -14.79
N ARG A 127 2.53 -12.60 -13.91
CA ARG A 127 3.01 -13.92 -14.30
C ARG A 127 2.55 -14.96 -13.29
N GLN A 128 2.00 -16.07 -13.78
CA GLN A 128 1.82 -17.24 -12.93
C GLN A 128 3.17 -17.88 -12.63
N VAL A 129 3.34 -18.30 -11.39
CA VAL A 129 4.54 -18.95 -10.88
C VAL A 129 4.40 -20.45 -11.08
N ASN A 130 5.34 -21.05 -11.81
CA ASN A 130 5.32 -22.48 -12.11
C ASN A 130 6.33 -23.28 -11.26
N SER A 131 6.97 -22.65 -10.26
CA SER A 131 7.98 -23.26 -9.40
C SER A 131 8.06 -22.55 -8.05
N ASP A 132 8.48 -23.25 -7.00
CA ASP A 132 8.65 -22.67 -5.66
C ASP A 132 9.97 -21.90 -5.47
N GLY A 133 10.61 -21.48 -6.57
CA GLY A 133 11.91 -20.79 -6.56
C GLY A 133 11.86 -19.31 -6.18
N ILE A 134 10.74 -18.83 -5.62
CA ILE A 134 10.56 -17.44 -5.20
C ILE A 134 10.19 -17.44 -3.70
N PRO A 135 10.98 -16.78 -2.83
CA PRO A 135 10.70 -16.78 -1.40
C PRO A 135 9.30 -16.25 -1.07
N GLY A 136 8.52 -17.05 -0.33
CA GLY A 136 7.17 -16.68 0.11
C GLY A 136 6.09 -16.81 -0.96
N VAL A 137 6.42 -17.34 -2.14
CA VAL A 137 5.48 -17.49 -3.26
C VAL A 137 5.49 -18.95 -3.71
N SER A 138 4.31 -19.55 -3.84
CA SER A 138 4.14 -20.95 -4.20
C SER A 138 3.82 -21.11 -5.69
N ALA A 139 4.09 -22.29 -6.25
CA ALA A 139 3.57 -22.66 -7.56
C ALA A 139 2.04 -22.48 -7.61
N GLY A 140 1.55 -21.87 -8.69
CA GLY A 140 0.15 -21.47 -8.86
C GLY A 140 -0.15 -20.02 -8.46
N ASP A 141 0.67 -19.40 -7.60
CA ASP A 141 0.52 -17.98 -7.27
C ASP A 141 0.82 -17.10 -8.51
N TYR A 142 0.31 -15.87 -8.48
CA TYR A 142 0.63 -14.85 -9.46
C TYR A 142 1.58 -13.82 -8.87
N VAL A 143 2.61 -13.41 -9.62
CA VAL A 143 3.52 -12.33 -9.24
C VAL A 143 3.34 -11.12 -10.14
N PHE A 144 3.38 -9.94 -9.53
CA PHE A 144 3.46 -8.65 -10.21
C PHE A 144 4.92 -8.28 -10.42
N ILE A 145 5.31 -8.02 -11.66
CA ILE A 145 6.69 -7.75 -12.04
C ILE A 145 6.79 -6.34 -12.59
N ASP A 146 7.61 -5.50 -11.96
CA ASP A 146 8.01 -4.20 -12.48
C ASP A 146 9.19 -4.38 -13.45
N THR A 147 8.88 -4.26 -14.73
CA THR A 147 9.83 -4.49 -15.84
C THR A 147 10.74 -3.29 -16.12
N SER A 148 10.52 -2.15 -15.46
CA SER A 148 11.42 -0.99 -15.54
C SER A 148 12.70 -1.19 -14.72
N GLN A 149 12.65 -2.03 -13.69
CA GLN A 149 13.79 -2.32 -12.81
C GLN A 149 14.43 -3.65 -13.19
N ARG A 150 15.43 -3.60 -14.09
CA ARG A 150 16.16 -4.79 -14.56
C ARG A 150 17.54 -4.96 -13.95
N GLU A 151 17.97 -3.99 -13.15
CA GLU A 151 19.22 -4.05 -12.42
C GLU A 151 18.99 -4.59 -11.00
N PRO A 152 19.93 -5.37 -10.44
CA PRO A 152 19.81 -5.87 -9.08
C PRO A 152 19.72 -4.73 -8.05
N VAL A 153 18.60 -4.69 -7.32
CA VAL A 153 18.42 -3.77 -6.20
C VAL A 153 18.62 -4.51 -4.88
N LYS A 154 19.49 -3.99 -4.01
CA LYS A 154 19.76 -4.61 -2.71
C LYS A 154 18.48 -4.74 -1.89
N GLY A 155 18.22 -5.94 -1.36
CA GLY A 155 17.03 -6.25 -0.56
C GLY A 155 15.75 -6.49 -1.36
N ALA A 156 15.77 -6.30 -2.70
CA ALA A 156 14.64 -6.63 -3.55
C ALA A 156 14.65 -8.11 -3.95
N VAL A 157 13.47 -8.63 -4.30
CA VAL A 157 13.33 -9.91 -5.01
C VAL A 157 13.35 -9.60 -6.51
N MET A 158 14.47 -9.90 -7.13
CA MET A 158 14.62 -9.81 -8.58
C MET A 158 14.16 -11.12 -9.21
N LEU A 159 13.46 -11.03 -10.33
CA LEU A 159 12.96 -12.17 -11.07
C LEU A 159 13.77 -12.34 -12.35
N ALA A 160 14.16 -13.59 -12.63
CA ALA A 160 14.82 -13.99 -13.85
C ALA A 160 13.96 -15.01 -14.59
N GLN A 161 14.15 -15.06 -15.90
CA GLN A 161 13.58 -16.08 -16.77
C GLN A 161 14.65 -17.10 -17.15
N ASP A 162 14.37 -18.38 -16.94
CA ASP A 162 15.25 -19.48 -17.35
C ASP A 162 15.08 -19.87 -18.83
N ALA A 163 15.86 -20.86 -19.30
CA ALA A 163 15.84 -21.33 -20.67
C ALA A 163 14.50 -21.95 -21.12
N ASN A 164 13.74 -22.51 -20.17
CA ASN A 164 12.41 -23.08 -20.41
C ASN A 164 11.32 -22.00 -20.30
N GLY A 165 11.73 -20.77 -20.01
CA GLY A 165 10.87 -19.64 -19.85
C GLY A 165 10.27 -19.52 -18.45
N ALA A 166 10.55 -20.39 -17.48
CA ALA A 166 10.00 -20.26 -16.13
C ALA A 166 10.55 -19.03 -15.40
N VAL A 167 9.75 -18.45 -14.50
CA VAL A 167 10.21 -17.34 -13.63
C VAL A 167 10.67 -17.87 -12.29
N ILE A 168 11.85 -17.44 -11.89
CA ILE A 168 12.53 -17.81 -10.65
C ILE A 168 13.15 -16.57 -10.01
N ALA A 169 13.51 -16.64 -8.73
CA ALA A 169 14.31 -15.59 -8.12
C ALA A 169 15.72 -15.56 -8.76
N ALA A 170 16.21 -14.36 -9.10
CA ALA A 170 17.51 -14.15 -9.72
C ALA A 170 18.71 -14.40 -8.77
N ARG A 171 18.48 -15.03 -7.61
CA ARG A 171 19.52 -15.41 -6.63
C ARG A 171 20.15 -16.76 -6.97
N ASP A 172 19.44 -17.62 -7.69
CA ASP A 172 19.74 -19.06 -7.71
C ASP A 172 20.16 -19.63 -9.08
N ARG A 173 20.03 -18.92 -10.22
CA ARG A 173 20.41 -19.44 -11.55
C ARG A 173 20.78 -18.37 -12.59
N ALA A 174 21.57 -18.79 -13.59
CA ALA A 174 21.78 -18.08 -14.84
C ALA A 174 20.44 -17.92 -15.60
N GLY A 175 20.00 -16.68 -15.78
CA GLY A 175 18.76 -16.35 -16.47
C GLY A 175 18.68 -14.87 -16.79
N LYS A 176 17.86 -14.50 -17.77
CA LYS A 176 17.67 -13.08 -18.12
C LYS A 176 16.80 -12.41 -17.07
N ILE A 177 17.30 -11.37 -16.41
CA ILE A 177 16.49 -10.59 -15.46
C ILE A 177 15.30 -9.98 -16.21
N VAL A 178 14.10 -10.26 -15.72
CA VAL A 178 12.84 -9.77 -16.30
C VAL A 178 12.29 -8.56 -15.55
N GLY A 179 12.62 -8.43 -14.26
CA GLY A 179 12.20 -7.28 -13.47
C GLY A 179 12.24 -7.54 -11.96
N ARG A 180 11.72 -6.60 -11.18
CA ARG A 180 11.55 -6.73 -9.74
C ARG A 180 10.16 -7.26 -9.40
N ALA A 181 10.06 -8.21 -8.47
CA ALA A 181 8.79 -8.61 -7.89
C ALA A 181 8.28 -7.49 -6.96
N VAL A 182 7.05 -7.04 -7.17
CA VAL A 182 6.44 -5.93 -6.38
C VAL A 182 5.18 -6.33 -5.64
N GLY A 183 4.68 -7.55 -5.85
CA GLY A 183 3.56 -8.14 -5.12
C GLY A 183 3.28 -9.55 -5.61
N HIS A 184 2.47 -10.29 -4.87
CA HIS A 184 1.94 -11.57 -5.31
C HIS A 184 0.48 -11.73 -4.89
N LEU A 185 -0.23 -12.62 -5.58
CA LEU A 185 -1.61 -13.00 -5.30
C LEU A 185 -1.69 -14.52 -5.28
N ARG A 186 -2.23 -15.06 -4.19
CA ARG A 186 -2.59 -16.47 -4.09
C ARG A 186 -4.05 -16.65 -4.53
N PRO A 187 -4.34 -17.40 -5.60
CA PRO A 187 -5.72 -17.74 -5.95
C PRO A 187 -6.33 -18.61 -4.82
N MET A 188 -7.61 -18.37 -4.52
CA MET A 188 -8.38 -19.15 -3.55
C MET A 188 -8.75 -20.54 -4.09
#